data_AF-A0A3Q9FM53-F1
#
_entry.id   AF-A0A3Q9FM53-F1
#
_cell.length_a   1.000
_cell.length_b   1.000
_cell.length_c   1.000
_cell.angle_alpha   90.00
_cell.angle_beta   90.00
_cell.angle_gamma   90.00
#
_symmetry.space_group_name_H-M   'P 1'
#
loop_
_entity.id
_entity.type
_entity.pdbx_description
1 polymer ?
#
loop_
_entity_poly.entity_id
_entity_poly.type
_entity_poly.pdbx_seq_one_letter_code
_entity_poly.pdbx_strand_id
1 'polypeptide(L)'
;MKTYLLSIITYLLLGSACFAQEDITAPPYFLEFMEKNPKKFHLTYYDNLGRLIKWQDNELSSIGGMVYWLYALEYVRQIENGNFSPTERVPLKDISKFDASSNKMSIWSDYLHQTKRLLNNKVRMREIVSGLLTFTNDANGDYLMSRLGVDSLTSAVQTFKMYNTTALFPISSAIIYAHNPFQENENTFINRVNNENLNEFRAHTFSMYDTLINDHSGLVKESFKFRSDKHKKYATLLTDRLPMGIVSDYNLLLQKINERTIFEGDMATEWEKTVEAPLMTSKIIQEHYKHCGRLVYSTVNSVSITLYGTFKDGRRVQMSATFENLTETEHIDLALSINDFGFSMLENKEYMEQVKRKIDLIGMKGKKQ
;
A
#
# COMPACT_ATOMS: atom_id res chain seq x y z
N MET A 1 -17.98 -7.22 19.68
CA MET A 1 -17.45 -6.03 18.97
C MET A 1 -15.92 -6.03 18.84
N LYS A 2 -15.12 -6.30 19.88
CA LYS A 2 -13.64 -6.28 19.82
C LYS A 2 -12.99 -7.29 18.84
N THR A 3 -13.66 -8.39 18.56
CA THR A 3 -13.17 -9.44 17.63
C THR A 3 -13.43 -9.09 16.16
N TYR A 4 -14.35 -8.16 15.87
CA TYR A 4 -14.83 -7.90 14.51
C TYR A 4 -13.83 -7.08 13.66
N LEU A 5 -13.11 -6.13 14.26
CA LEU A 5 -12.13 -5.30 13.54
C LEU A 5 -10.90 -6.12 13.08
N LEU A 6 -10.46 -7.07 13.92
CA LEU A 6 -9.34 -7.97 13.61
C LEU A 6 -9.74 -8.98 12.52
N SER A 7 -11.00 -9.45 12.53
CA SER A 7 -11.52 -10.31 11.47
C SER A 7 -11.73 -9.57 10.15
N ILE A 8 -12.08 -8.28 10.16
CA ILE A 8 -12.26 -7.47 8.92
C ILE A 8 -10.93 -7.27 8.17
N ILE A 9 -9.81 -6.99 8.86
CA ILE A 9 -8.48 -6.93 8.23
C ILE A 9 -8.06 -8.31 7.68
N THR A 10 -8.49 -9.38 8.35
CA THR A 10 -8.23 -10.76 7.91
C THR A 10 -9.01 -11.10 6.62
N TYR A 11 -10.25 -10.62 6.48
CA TYR A 11 -11.04 -10.77 5.24
C TYR A 11 -10.50 -9.93 4.07
N LEU A 12 -9.99 -8.71 4.31
CA LEU A 12 -9.37 -7.85 3.29
C LEU A 12 -8.16 -8.50 2.59
N LEU A 13 -7.39 -9.29 3.35
CA LEU A 13 -6.16 -9.94 2.89
C LEU A 13 -6.39 -11.36 2.36
N LEU A 14 -7.39 -12.08 2.90
CA LEU A 14 -7.81 -13.38 2.36
C LEU A 14 -8.54 -13.23 1.02
N GLY A 15 -9.36 -12.19 0.83
CA GLY A 15 -9.99 -11.91 -0.47
C GLY A 15 -8.97 -11.56 -1.57
N SER A 16 -7.78 -11.11 -1.20
CA SER A 16 -6.69 -10.84 -2.15
C SER A 16 -5.80 -12.06 -2.44
N ALA A 17 -5.73 -13.04 -1.54
CA ALA A 17 -5.11 -14.35 -1.80
C ALA A 17 -6.08 -15.34 -2.49
N CYS A 18 -7.38 -15.16 -2.31
CA CYS A 18 -8.47 -15.93 -2.89
C CYS A 18 -9.35 -15.00 -3.74
N PHE A 19 -8.88 -14.57 -4.91
CA PHE A 19 -9.75 -14.14 -6.01
C PHE A 19 -10.43 -15.37 -6.65
N ALA A 20 -11.07 -16.18 -5.81
CA ALA A 20 -11.90 -17.29 -6.24
C ALA A 20 -13.36 -16.79 -6.31
N GLN A 21 -13.79 -16.47 -7.53
CA GLN A 21 -15.20 -16.54 -7.96
C GLN A 21 -16.20 -15.47 -7.46
N GLU A 22 -15.83 -14.22 -7.26
CA GLU A 22 -16.84 -13.15 -7.09
C GLU A 22 -16.83 -12.17 -8.28
N ASP A 23 -18.02 -11.88 -8.78
CA ASP A 23 -18.25 -10.89 -9.83
C ASP A 23 -17.97 -9.49 -9.28
N ILE A 24 -17.15 -8.71 -9.99
CA ILE A 24 -16.86 -7.31 -9.64
C ILE A 24 -18.17 -6.52 -9.67
N THR A 25 -18.64 -6.09 -8.50
CA THR A 25 -19.91 -5.37 -8.36
C THR A 25 -19.66 -3.91 -8.03
N ALA A 26 -20.14 -3.00 -8.87
CA ALA A 26 -19.97 -1.56 -8.67
C ALA A 26 -20.55 -1.10 -7.30
N PRO A 27 -19.72 -0.58 -6.36
CA PRO A 27 -20.20 -0.26 -5.02
C PRO A 27 -20.89 1.12 -5.00
N PRO A 28 -22.23 1.19 -4.75
CA PRO A 28 -22.96 2.46 -4.80
C PRO A 28 -22.49 3.45 -3.72
N TYR A 29 -22.00 2.93 -2.59
CA TYR A 29 -21.58 3.71 -1.42
C TYR A 29 -20.48 4.73 -1.74
N PHE A 30 -19.55 4.43 -2.65
CA PHE A 30 -18.50 5.39 -3.04
C PHE A 30 -19.07 6.67 -3.68
N LEU A 31 -20.16 6.56 -4.47
CA LEU A 31 -20.79 7.73 -5.09
C LEU A 31 -21.43 8.64 -4.03
N GLU A 32 -22.05 8.05 -3.01
CA GLU A 32 -22.64 8.78 -1.89
C GLU A 32 -21.55 9.40 -1.00
N PHE A 33 -20.51 8.64 -0.69
CA PHE A 33 -19.38 9.11 0.09
C PHE A 33 -18.71 10.33 -0.57
N MET A 34 -18.39 10.24 -1.86
CA MET A 34 -17.75 11.34 -2.61
C MET A 34 -18.62 12.61 -2.61
N GLU A 35 -19.94 12.47 -2.72
CA GLU A 35 -20.85 13.62 -2.67
C GLU A 35 -20.86 14.30 -1.30
N LYS A 36 -20.93 13.50 -0.22
CA LYS A 36 -21.02 14.00 1.15
C LYS A 36 -19.69 14.51 1.68
N ASN A 37 -18.59 13.95 1.21
CA ASN A 37 -17.25 14.16 1.75
C ASN A 37 -16.24 14.61 0.68
N PRO A 38 -16.49 15.70 -0.06
CA PRO A 38 -15.66 16.11 -1.20
C PRO A 38 -14.20 16.42 -0.84
N LYS A 39 -13.92 16.75 0.42
CA LYS A 39 -12.56 17.05 0.92
C LYS A 39 -11.80 15.82 1.40
N LYS A 40 -12.47 14.67 1.57
CA LYS A 40 -11.86 13.46 2.16
C LYS A 40 -11.27 12.51 1.12
N PHE A 41 -11.24 12.87 -0.16
CA PHE A 41 -10.69 11.99 -1.18
C PHE A 41 -9.92 12.74 -2.26
N HIS A 42 -8.92 12.06 -2.81
CA HIS A 42 -8.13 12.51 -3.96
C HIS A 42 -8.22 11.41 -5.01
N LEU A 43 -8.40 11.78 -6.28
CA LEU A 43 -8.58 10.82 -7.37
C LEU A 43 -7.94 11.31 -8.66
N THR A 44 -7.17 10.44 -9.29
CA THR A 44 -6.80 10.55 -10.70
C THR A 44 -7.15 9.24 -11.41
N TYR A 45 -7.80 9.35 -12.56
CA TYR A 45 -8.04 8.26 -13.49
C TYR A 45 -7.64 8.70 -14.88
N TYR A 46 -6.99 7.82 -15.64
CA TYR A 46 -6.72 8.05 -17.06
C TYR A 46 -6.80 6.75 -17.85
N ASP A 47 -7.21 6.86 -19.12
CA ASP A 47 -7.01 5.81 -20.10
C ASP A 47 -6.50 6.31 -21.45
N ASN A 48 -6.02 5.36 -22.26
CA ASN A 48 -5.49 5.64 -23.59
C ASN A 48 -6.56 6.01 -24.64
N LEU A 49 -7.83 6.14 -24.26
CA LEU A 49 -8.90 6.70 -25.09
C LEU A 49 -9.13 8.19 -24.78
N GLY A 50 -8.34 8.76 -23.87
CA GLY A 50 -8.40 10.17 -23.49
C GLY A 50 -9.41 10.49 -22.38
N ARG A 51 -10.00 9.47 -21.74
CA ARG A 51 -10.88 9.70 -20.58
C ARG A 51 -10.04 10.06 -19.37
N LEU A 52 -10.45 11.11 -18.67
CA LEU A 52 -9.71 11.70 -17.56
C LEU A 52 -10.67 12.11 -16.45
N ILE A 53 -10.39 11.68 -15.23
CA ILE A 53 -11.05 12.15 -14.01
C ILE A 53 -9.96 12.68 -13.08
N LYS A 54 -10.18 13.88 -12.56
CA LYS A 54 -9.28 14.56 -11.63
C LYS A 54 -10.11 15.16 -10.50
N TRP A 55 -9.75 14.86 -9.27
CA TRP A 55 -10.34 15.48 -8.09
C TRP A 55 -9.29 15.63 -6.99
N GLN A 56 -9.05 16.87 -6.57
CA GLN A 56 -7.95 17.24 -5.67
C GLN A 56 -6.63 16.59 -6.12
N ASP A 57 -6.43 16.38 -7.42
CA ASP A 57 -5.41 15.46 -7.93
C ASP A 57 -3.98 15.96 -7.76
N ASN A 58 -3.83 17.27 -7.53
CA ASN A 58 -2.55 17.96 -7.31
C ASN A 58 -2.38 18.45 -5.87
N GLU A 59 -3.21 17.99 -4.95
CA GLU A 59 -3.10 18.30 -3.52
C GLU A 59 -2.32 17.19 -2.79
N LEU A 60 -1.60 17.57 -1.73
CA LEU A 60 -0.92 16.60 -0.87
C LEU A 60 -1.95 15.79 -0.10
N SER A 61 -1.80 14.48 -0.13
CA SER A 61 -2.62 13.52 0.62
C SER A 61 -1.75 12.45 1.29
N SER A 62 -2.31 11.76 2.28
CA SER A 62 -1.63 10.59 2.87
C SER A 62 -1.58 9.44 1.86
N ILE A 63 -0.41 9.23 1.26
CA ILE A 63 -0.18 8.16 0.28
C ILE A 63 0.26 6.84 0.94
N GLY A 64 0.72 6.90 2.20
CA GLY A 64 1.05 5.72 3.01
C GLY A 64 1.86 4.68 2.24
N GLY A 65 1.33 3.46 2.15
CA GLY A 65 1.95 2.33 1.45
C GLY A 65 1.99 2.42 -0.08
N MET A 66 1.42 3.44 -0.73
CA MET A 66 1.63 3.65 -2.17
C MET A 66 3.12 3.83 -2.51
N VAL A 67 3.95 4.28 -1.55
CA VAL A 67 5.40 4.36 -1.71
C VAL A 67 6.04 2.99 -2.00
N TYR A 68 5.38 1.87 -1.71
CA TYR A 68 5.91 0.54 -1.99
C TYR A 68 6.01 0.23 -3.49
N TRP A 69 5.38 1.02 -4.36
CA TRP A 69 5.71 1.00 -5.79
C TRP A 69 7.18 1.31 -6.05
N LEU A 70 7.76 2.26 -5.30
CA LEU A 70 9.17 2.62 -5.42
C LEU A 70 10.08 1.51 -4.91
N TYR A 71 9.65 0.74 -3.90
CA TYR A 71 10.39 -0.41 -3.39
C TYR A 71 10.45 -1.51 -4.45
N ALA A 72 9.33 -1.80 -5.10
CA ALA A 72 9.27 -2.80 -6.16
C ALA A 72 10.10 -2.37 -7.39
N LEU A 73 10.01 -1.09 -7.78
CA LEU A 73 10.80 -0.55 -8.89
C LEU A 73 12.30 -0.58 -8.60
N GLU A 74 12.69 -0.19 -7.39
CA GLU A 74 14.10 -0.23 -6.96
C GLU A 74 14.62 -1.67 -6.89
N TYR A 75 13.81 -2.61 -6.42
CA TYR A 75 14.14 -4.04 -6.45
C TYR A 75 14.42 -4.55 -7.87
N VAL A 76 13.52 -4.31 -8.83
CA VAL A 76 13.74 -4.78 -10.21
C VAL A 76 14.92 -4.09 -10.89
N ARG A 77 15.15 -2.80 -10.59
CA ARG A 77 16.31 -2.04 -11.07
C ARG A 77 17.62 -2.62 -10.53
N GLN A 78 17.65 -3.00 -9.25
CA GLN A 78 18.85 -3.60 -8.65
C GLN A 78 19.10 -5.04 -9.12
N ILE A 79 18.06 -5.79 -9.51
CA ILE A 79 18.23 -7.08 -10.20
C ILE A 79 18.85 -6.88 -11.58
N GLU A 80 18.34 -5.93 -12.37
CA GLU A 80 18.89 -5.60 -13.69
C GLU A 80 20.37 -5.22 -13.61
N ASN A 81 20.74 -4.45 -12.58
CA ASN A 81 22.13 -4.07 -12.34
C ASN A 81 23.00 -5.19 -11.72
N GLY A 82 22.45 -6.38 -11.48
CA GLY A 82 23.18 -7.52 -10.91
C GLY A 82 23.46 -7.43 -9.41
N ASN A 83 22.85 -6.48 -8.69
CA ASN A 83 23.04 -6.31 -7.23
C ASN A 83 22.27 -7.35 -6.40
N PHE A 84 21.20 -7.94 -6.96
CA PHE A 84 20.42 -8.99 -6.29
C PHE A 84 20.11 -10.16 -7.19
N SER A 85 19.94 -11.33 -6.57
CA SER A 85 19.30 -12.47 -7.22
C SER A 85 17.83 -12.54 -6.78
N PRO A 86 16.86 -12.60 -7.73
CA PRO A 86 15.45 -12.80 -7.37
C PRO A 86 15.19 -14.15 -6.70
N THR A 87 16.12 -15.10 -6.84
CA THR A 87 16.03 -16.44 -6.29
C THR A 87 16.71 -16.60 -4.93
N GLU A 88 17.38 -15.55 -4.45
CA GLU A 88 17.99 -15.52 -3.12
C GLU A 88 16.94 -15.86 -2.06
N ARG A 89 17.31 -16.74 -1.12
CA ARG A 89 16.43 -17.23 -0.06
C ARG A 89 16.76 -16.60 1.28
N VAL A 90 15.76 -15.97 1.87
CA VAL A 90 15.81 -15.24 3.14
C VAL A 90 15.08 -16.02 4.23
N PRO A 91 15.69 -16.26 5.39
CA PRO A 91 15.00 -16.78 6.58
C PRO A 91 13.82 -15.88 6.99
N LEU A 92 12.63 -16.46 7.21
CA LEU A 92 11.46 -15.68 7.65
C LEU A 92 11.70 -14.92 8.95
N LYS A 93 12.56 -15.45 9.84
CA LYS A 93 12.95 -14.79 11.09
C LYS A 93 13.62 -13.42 10.90
N ASP A 94 14.33 -13.24 9.78
CA ASP A 94 15.03 -11.98 9.48
C ASP A 94 14.04 -10.87 9.10
N ILE A 95 12.83 -11.26 8.70
CA ILE A 95 11.70 -10.38 8.36
C ILE A 95 10.80 -10.19 9.58
N SER A 96 10.51 -11.26 10.33
CA SER A 96 9.57 -11.23 11.46
C SER A 96 10.00 -10.34 12.63
N LYS A 97 11.29 -10.01 12.74
CA LYS A 97 11.75 -9.00 13.70
C LYS A 97 11.13 -7.62 13.47
N PHE A 98 10.77 -7.30 12.23
CA PHE A 98 10.07 -6.06 11.89
C PHE A 98 8.55 -6.16 12.04
N ASP A 99 7.98 -7.33 12.38
CA ASP A 99 6.54 -7.47 12.46
C ASP A 99 5.95 -6.57 13.57
N ALA A 100 5.15 -5.58 13.19
CA ALA A 100 4.46 -4.71 14.14
C ALA A 100 3.16 -5.35 14.68
N SER A 101 2.97 -6.67 14.50
CA SER A 101 1.85 -7.50 14.95
C SER A 101 0.50 -7.14 14.33
N SER A 102 0.55 -6.57 13.14
CA SER A 102 -0.59 -6.64 12.22
C SER A 102 -0.69 -8.10 11.74
N ASN A 103 -1.88 -8.68 11.80
CA ASN A 103 -2.21 -10.00 11.22
C ASN A 103 -1.67 -10.22 9.78
N LYS A 104 -1.29 -9.16 9.06
CA LYS A 104 -0.62 -9.18 7.75
C LYS A 104 0.54 -10.16 7.66
N MET A 105 1.43 -10.20 8.66
CA MET A 105 2.58 -11.13 8.66
C MET A 105 2.11 -12.59 8.76
N SER A 106 1.14 -12.86 9.64
CA SER A 106 0.53 -14.20 9.76
C SER A 106 -0.13 -14.62 8.45
N ILE A 107 -0.94 -13.74 7.85
CA ILE A 107 -1.69 -14.06 6.62
C ILE A 107 -0.75 -14.29 5.43
N TRP A 108 0.30 -13.48 5.30
CA TRP A 108 1.32 -13.70 4.29
C TRP A 108 2.09 -15.01 4.54
N SER A 109 2.45 -15.31 5.80
CA SER A 109 3.09 -16.57 6.16
C SER A 109 2.21 -17.78 5.80
N ASP A 110 0.93 -17.74 6.15
CA ASP A 110 -0.06 -18.77 5.81
C ASP A 110 -0.16 -18.96 4.29
N TYR A 111 -0.23 -17.87 3.53
CA TYR A 111 -0.19 -17.90 2.06
C TYR A 111 1.08 -18.59 1.54
N LEU A 112 2.27 -18.26 2.07
CA LEU A 112 3.53 -18.86 1.65
C LEU A 112 3.57 -20.37 1.94
N HIS A 113 2.99 -20.82 3.06
CA HIS A 113 2.85 -22.23 3.40
C HIS A 113 1.89 -22.94 2.45
N GLN A 114 0.68 -22.41 2.27
CA GLN A 114 -0.36 -23.01 1.42
C GLN A 114 0.09 -23.11 -0.05
N THR A 115 0.81 -22.12 -0.54
CA THR A 115 1.33 -22.09 -1.92
C THR A 115 2.71 -22.75 -2.08
N LYS A 116 3.24 -23.38 -1.01
CA LYS A 116 4.54 -24.09 -1.01
C LYS A 116 5.71 -23.23 -1.50
N ARG A 117 5.70 -21.94 -1.16
CA ARG A 117 6.77 -20.99 -1.54
C ARG A 117 7.94 -20.98 -0.54
N LEU A 118 7.77 -21.62 0.61
CA LEU A 118 8.82 -21.81 1.61
C LEU A 118 9.67 -23.05 1.33
N LEU A 119 10.98 -22.92 1.57
CA LEU A 119 11.92 -24.03 1.65
C LEU A 119 12.76 -23.84 2.90
N ASN A 120 12.69 -24.79 3.86
CA ASN A 120 13.42 -24.73 5.13
C ASN A 120 13.22 -23.39 5.88
N ASN A 121 11.96 -22.94 5.97
CA ASN A 121 11.57 -21.64 6.55
C ASN A 121 12.26 -20.42 5.90
N LYS A 122 12.68 -20.56 4.64
CA LYS A 122 13.20 -19.46 3.83
C LYS A 122 12.30 -19.18 2.64
N VAL A 123 12.12 -17.90 2.37
CA VAL A 123 11.32 -17.35 1.28
C VAL A 123 12.23 -16.70 0.24
N ARG A 124 11.84 -16.67 -1.05
CA ARG A 124 12.63 -15.95 -2.06
C ARG A 124 12.43 -14.44 -1.93
N MET A 125 13.45 -13.64 -2.26
CA MET A 125 13.36 -12.18 -2.28
C MET A 125 12.15 -11.66 -3.06
N ARG A 126 11.84 -12.28 -4.21
CA ARG A 126 10.64 -11.97 -4.99
C ARG A 126 9.36 -12.00 -4.16
N GLU A 127 9.16 -13.03 -3.34
CA GLU A 127 7.91 -13.17 -2.57
C GLU A 127 7.81 -12.16 -1.43
N ILE A 128 8.94 -11.58 -1.00
CA ILE A 128 8.95 -10.49 -0.01
C ILE A 128 8.37 -9.24 -0.64
N VAL A 129 8.79 -8.92 -1.87
CA VAL A 129 8.24 -7.81 -2.66
C VAL A 129 6.79 -8.06 -3.02
N SER A 130 6.43 -9.26 -3.50
CA SER A 130 5.04 -9.64 -3.74
C SER A 130 4.21 -9.54 -2.45
N GLY A 131 4.76 -9.98 -1.31
CA GLY A 131 4.13 -9.88 0.00
C GLY A 131 3.86 -8.43 0.42
N LEU A 132 4.78 -7.52 0.09
CA LEU A 132 4.63 -6.10 0.34
C LEU A 132 3.48 -5.48 -0.49
N LEU A 133 3.33 -5.86 -1.75
CA LEU A 133 2.28 -5.27 -2.60
C LEU A 133 0.92 -5.95 -2.43
N THR A 134 0.88 -7.27 -2.33
CA THR A 134 -0.35 -8.06 -2.26
C THR A 134 -0.96 -8.01 -0.87
N PHE A 135 -0.14 -8.13 0.18
CA PHE A 135 -0.61 -8.19 1.57
C PHE A 135 -0.33 -6.90 2.36
N THR A 136 0.39 -5.94 1.78
CA THR A 136 0.84 -4.72 2.48
C THR A 136 1.53 -5.00 3.80
N ASN A 137 2.25 -6.13 3.86
CA ASN A 137 2.98 -6.53 5.05
C ASN A 137 4.12 -5.54 5.30
N ASP A 138 3.93 -4.59 6.20
CA ASP A 138 4.88 -3.50 6.46
C ASP A 138 6.25 -4.05 6.93
N ALA A 139 6.29 -5.23 7.56
CA ALA A 139 7.52 -5.93 7.91
C ALA A 139 8.38 -6.28 6.69
N ASN A 140 7.74 -6.61 5.54
CA ASN A 140 8.46 -6.81 4.29
C ASN A 140 9.05 -5.51 3.78
N GLY A 141 8.38 -4.37 4.00
CA GLY A 141 8.86 -3.05 3.63
C GLY A 141 10.15 -2.68 4.35
N ASP A 142 10.14 -2.77 5.69
CA ASP A 142 11.33 -2.50 6.50
C ASP A 142 12.49 -3.47 6.20
N TYR A 143 12.19 -4.75 6.03
CA TYR A 143 13.18 -5.71 5.59
C TYR A 143 13.76 -5.35 4.22
N LEU A 144 12.92 -5.00 3.23
CA LEU A 144 13.39 -4.58 1.91
C LEU A 144 14.21 -3.30 1.98
N MET A 145 13.86 -2.34 2.85
CA MET A 145 14.70 -1.17 3.09
C MET A 145 16.11 -1.58 3.55
N SER A 146 16.23 -2.63 4.37
CA SER A 146 17.54 -3.06 4.90
C SER A 146 18.38 -3.73 3.81
N ARG A 147 17.70 -4.33 2.83
CA ARG A 147 18.33 -5.05 1.73
C ARG A 147 18.68 -4.12 0.57
N LEU A 148 17.73 -3.32 0.10
CA LEU A 148 17.88 -2.38 -1.02
C LEU A 148 18.78 -1.19 -0.66
N GLY A 149 18.83 -0.83 0.63
CA GLY A 149 19.54 0.34 1.15
C GLY A 149 18.64 1.56 1.25
N VAL A 150 18.72 2.26 2.39
CA VAL A 150 17.95 3.50 2.65
C VAL A 150 18.25 4.57 1.61
N ASP A 151 19.52 4.75 1.25
CA ASP A 151 19.96 5.75 0.26
C ASP A 151 19.45 5.42 -1.14
N SER A 152 19.42 4.14 -1.52
CA SER A 152 18.89 3.68 -2.80
C SER A 152 17.39 3.96 -2.91
N LEU A 153 16.62 3.67 -1.86
CA LEU A 153 15.18 3.96 -1.83
C LEU A 153 14.89 5.46 -1.80
N THR A 154 15.69 6.24 -1.07
CA THR A 154 15.58 7.71 -1.07
C THR A 154 15.87 8.25 -2.47
N SER A 155 16.90 7.72 -3.13
CA SER A 155 17.27 8.08 -4.50
C SER A 155 16.22 7.63 -5.52
N ALA A 156 15.50 6.53 -5.27
CA ALA A 156 14.41 6.05 -6.13
C ALA A 156 13.31 7.11 -6.34
N VAL A 157 13.08 7.98 -5.36
CA VAL A 157 12.17 9.14 -5.50
C VAL A 157 12.61 10.03 -6.66
N GLN A 158 13.90 10.32 -6.76
CA GLN A 158 14.46 11.12 -7.85
C GLN A 158 14.51 10.34 -9.17
N THR A 159 15.01 9.10 -9.14
CA THR A 159 15.11 8.21 -10.31
C THR A 159 13.77 8.06 -11.03
N PHE A 160 12.68 7.88 -10.27
CA PHE A 160 11.33 7.69 -10.82
C PHE A 160 10.51 8.98 -10.89
N LYS A 161 11.14 10.14 -10.62
CA LYS A 161 10.56 11.49 -10.74
C LYS A 161 9.33 11.73 -9.85
N MET A 162 9.35 11.19 -8.63
CA MET A 162 8.29 11.32 -7.63
C MET A 162 8.54 12.50 -6.68
N TYR A 163 8.82 13.68 -7.22
CA TYR A 163 9.37 14.80 -6.44
C TYR A 163 8.43 15.36 -5.37
N ASN A 164 7.11 15.13 -5.48
CA ASN A 164 6.15 15.55 -4.46
C ASN A 164 5.95 14.50 -3.36
N THR A 165 6.61 13.34 -3.44
CA THR A 165 6.60 12.35 -2.37
C THR A 165 7.53 12.80 -1.25
N THR A 166 6.97 12.91 -0.05
CA THR A 166 7.76 13.21 1.16
C THR A 166 8.72 12.09 1.51
N ALA A 167 9.71 12.38 2.37
CA ALA A 167 10.75 11.44 2.74
C ALA A 167 10.20 10.08 3.20
N LEU A 168 10.80 9.02 2.66
CA LEU A 168 10.51 7.64 3.01
C LEU A 168 11.14 7.29 4.36
N PHE A 169 10.49 6.41 5.12
CA PHE A 169 10.98 5.91 6.40
C PHE A 169 10.41 4.50 6.65
N PRO A 170 11.00 3.71 7.56
CA PRO A 170 10.56 2.34 7.82
C PRO A 170 9.22 2.33 8.55
N ILE A 171 8.14 2.03 7.81
CA ILE A 171 6.75 2.13 8.28
C ILE A 171 6.49 1.12 9.40
N SER A 172 7.03 -0.10 9.32
CA SER A 172 6.77 -1.10 10.38
C SER A 172 7.42 -0.68 11.70
N SER A 173 8.63 -0.16 11.64
CA SER A 173 9.35 0.40 12.79
C SER A 173 8.64 1.62 13.36
N ALA A 174 8.03 2.46 12.50
CA ALA A 174 7.18 3.56 12.95
C ALA A 174 5.95 3.05 13.72
N ILE A 175 5.32 1.97 13.23
CA ILE A 175 4.19 1.34 13.93
C ILE A 175 4.63 0.82 15.29
N ILE A 176 5.76 0.10 15.36
CA ILE A 176 6.32 -0.40 16.63
C ILE A 176 6.59 0.76 17.59
N TYR A 177 7.25 1.82 17.11
CA TYR A 177 7.55 3.01 17.90
C TYR A 177 6.28 3.67 18.47
N ALA A 178 5.28 3.92 17.63
CA ALA A 178 4.03 4.58 18.03
C ALA A 178 3.10 3.67 18.84
N HIS A 179 3.31 2.36 18.85
CA HIS A 179 2.51 1.39 19.62
C HIS A 179 3.22 0.85 20.87
N ASN A 180 4.46 1.28 21.12
CA ASN A 180 5.23 0.81 22.27
C ASN A 180 5.41 1.95 23.28
N PRO A 181 4.72 1.93 24.43
CA PRO A 181 4.91 2.97 25.45
C PRO A 181 6.26 2.86 26.18
N PHE A 182 7.10 1.86 25.90
CA PHE A 182 8.44 1.70 26.50
C PHE A 182 8.48 1.86 28.04
N GLN A 183 7.50 1.26 28.72
CA GLN A 183 7.31 1.34 30.19
C GLN A 183 6.90 2.73 30.72
N GLU A 184 6.70 3.73 29.85
CA GLU A 184 6.15 5.03 30.22
C GLU A 184 4.65 4.94 30.58
N ASN A 185 4.17 5.93 31.35
CA ASN A 185 2.74 6.14 31.51
C ASN A 185 2.09 6.48 30.16
N GLU A 186 0.90 5.92 29.87
CA GLU A 186 0.22 6.10 28.58
C GLU A 186 0.02 7.58 28.18
N ASN A 187 -0.34 8.45 29.13
CA ASN A 187 -0.56 9.86 28.81
C ASN A 187 0.75 10.59 28.51
N THR A 188 1.81 10.24 29.24
CA THR A 188 3.16 10.77 28.99
C THR A 188 3.65 10.35 27.61
N PHE A 189 3.52 9.07 27.28
CA PHE A 189 3.88 8.52 25.97
C PHE A 189 3.15 9.24 24.82
N ILE A 190 1.83 9.35 24.92
CA ILE A 190 1.01 10.01 23.89
C ILE A 190 1.39 11.48 23.73
N ASN A 191 1.56 12.20 24.85
CA ASN A 191 1.95 13.60 24.80
C ASN A 191 3.33 13.78 24.17
N ARG A 192 4.28 12.90 24.50
CA ARG A 192 5.62 12.91 23.91
C ARG A 192 5.56 12.72 22.39
N VAL A 193 4.92 11.65 21.92
CA VAL A 193 4.82 11.36 20.48
C VAL A 193 4.04 12.44 19.72
N ASN A 194 2.99 13.02 20.32
CA ASN A 194 2.24 14.11 19.70
C ASN A 194 3.05 15.41 19.57
N ASN A 195 3.94 15.69 20.52
CA ASN A 195 4.77 16.89 20.53
C ASN A 195 6.02 16.77 19.65
N GLU A 196 6.35 15.55 19.18
CA GLU A 196 7.42 15.36 18.19
C GLU A 196 7.04 15.99 16.87
N ASN A 197 7.95 16.81 16.34
CA ASN A 197 7.86 17.23 14.95
C ASN A 197 8.21 16.05 14.01
N LEU A 198 7.90 16.21 12.73
CA LEU A 198 8.05 15.11 11.77
C LEU A 198 9.50 14.60 11.62
N ASN A 199 10.50 15.47 11.78
CA ASN A 199 11.90 15.07 11.68
C ASN A 199 12.36 14.28 12.92
N GLU A 200 11.94 14.70 14.11
CA GLU A 200 12.19 13.96 15.36
C GLU A 200 11.53 12.58 15.32
N PHE A 201 10.26 12.53 14.92
CA PHE A 201 9.53 11.27 14.77
C PHE A 201 10.24 10.30 13.81
N ARG A 202 10.70 10.80 12.65
CA ARG A 202 11.47 10.01 11.68
C ARG A 202 12.80 9.55 12.27
N ALA A 203 13.52 10.41 12.98
CA ALA A 203 14.78 10.04 13.63
C ALA A 203 14.60 8.91 14.65
N HIS A 204 13.56 8.99 15.50
CA HIS A 204 13.23 7.91 16.44
C HIS A 204 12.81 6.62 15.73
N THR A 205 12.06 6.75 14.63
CA THR A 205 11.67 5.61 13.79
C THR A 205 12.89 4.90 13.18
N PHE A 206 13.87 5.66 12.68
CA PHE A 206 15.13 5.10 12.19
C PHE A 206 15.96 4.47 13.32
N SER A 207 15.99 5.07 14.51
CA SER A 207 16.65 4.46 15.68
C SER A 207 16.03 3.12 16.08
N MET A 208 14.68 3.01 16.06
CA MET A 208 13.98 1.74 16.24
C MET A 208 14.35 0.74 15.15
N TYR A 209 14.34 1.18 13.90
CA TYR A 209 14.69 0.36 12.75
C TYR A 209 16.12 -0.21 12.84
N ASP A 210 17.11 0.62 13.18
CA ASP A 210 18.49 0.20 13.38
C ASP A 210 18.61 -0.79 14.54
N THR A 211 17.86 -0.56 15.62
CA THR A 211 17.79 -1.50 16.75
C THR A 211 17.27 -2.87 16.29
N LEU A 212 16.19 -2.91 15.51
CA LEU A 212 15.63 -4.16 14.98
C LEU A 212 16.54 -4.83 13.94
N ILE A 213 17.28 -4.07 13.12
CA ILE A 213 18.29 -4.64 12.21
C ILE A 213 19.34 -5.42 13.00
N ASN A 214 19.83 -4.83 14.08
CA ASN A 214 20.92 -5.40 14.89
C ASN A 214 20.45 -6.37 15.98
N ASP A 215 19.13 -6.60 16.11
CA ASP A 215 18.53 -7.55 17.04
C ASP A 215 18.68 -9.00 16.54
N HIS A 216 19.88 -9.56 16.69
CA HIS A 216 20.16 -10.94 16.29
C HIS A 216 19.50 -11.99 17.20
N SER A 217 19.21 -11.64 18.45
CA SER A 217 18.57 -12.53 19.43
C SER A 217 17.04 -12.51 19.35
N GLY A 218 16.45 -11.47 18.75
CA GLY A 218 15.00 -11.27 18.67
C GLY A 218 14.40 -10.69 19.96
N LEU A 219 15.22 -10.32 20.94
CA LEU A 219 14.77 -9.89 22.27
C LEU A 219 14.00 -8.57 22.22
N VAL A 220 14.38 -7.67 21.30
CA VAL A 220 13.67 -6.38 21.15
C VAL A 220 12.27 -6.65 20.63
N LYS A 221 12.14 -7.50 19.61
CA LYS A 221 10.84 -7.90 19.09
C LYS A 221 9.99 -8.64 20.13
N GLU A 222 10.58 -9.53 20.92
CA GLU A 222 9.89 -10.24 22.01
C GLU A 222 9.41 -9.31 23.13
N SER A 223 10.14 -8.22 23.38
CA SER A 223 9.73 -7.20 24.35
C SER A 223 8.51 -6.38 23.91
N PHE A 224 8.26 -6.31 22.60
CA PHE A 224 7.14 -5.58 22.03
C PHE A 224 5.83 -6.39 22.15
N LYS A 225 4.85 -5.82 22.86
CA LYS A 225 3.51 -6.39 22.99
C LYS A 225 2.49 -5.51 22.30
N PHE A 226 1.88 -6.02 21.25
CA PHE A 226 0.75 -5.35 20.62
C PHE A 226 -0.39 -5.17 21.60
N ARG A 227 -0.90 -3.95 21.70
CA ARG A 227 -2.07 -3.64 22.51
C ARG A 227 -3.27 -3.42 21.62
N SER A 228 -3.95 -4.50 21.25
CA SER A 228 -5.13 -4.44 20.37
C SER A 228 -6.25 -3.56 20.95
N ASP A 229 -6.38 -3.52 22.28
CA ASP A 229 -7.31 -2.64 22.99
C ASP A 229 -6.99 -1.15 22.85
N LYS A 230 -5.74 -0.81 22.52
CA LYS A 230 -5.23 0.55 22.32
C LYS A 230 -4.92 0.90 20.87
N HIS A 231 -5.04 -0.06 19.95
CA HIS A 231 -4.61 0.12 18.57
C HIS A 231 -5.19 1.38 17.93
N LYS A 232 -6.49 1.64 18.07
CA LYS A 232 -7.12 2.87 17.53
C LYS A 232 -6.47 4.15 18.06
N LYS A 233 -6.12 4.19 19.35
CA LYS A 233 -5.51 5.36 20.02
C LYS A 233 -4.05 5.58 19.61
N TYR A 234 -3.31 4.50 19.39
CA TYR A 234 -1.88 4.58 19.03
C TYR A 234 -1.69 4.75 17.52
N ALA A 235 -2.55 4.14 16.70
CA ALA A 235 -2.49 4.32 15.25
C ALA A 235 -2.78 5.75 14.81
N THR A 236 -3.60 6.52 15.55
CA THR A 236 -3.79 7.95 15.25
C THR A 236 -2.53 8.79 15.46
N LEU A 237 -1.54 8.31 16.21
CA LEU A 237 -0.24 8.99 16.32
C LEU A 237 0.55 8.95 15.00
N LEU A 238 0.19 8.03 14.10
CA LEU A 238 0.87 7.82 12.83
C LEU A 238 0.19 8.52 11.65
N THR A 239 -1.13 8.71 11.67
CA THR A 239 -1.92 9.11 10.49
C THR A 239 -1.30 10.31 9.76
N ASP A 240 -0.99 11.37 10.48
CA ASP A 240 -0.48 12.63 9.90
C ASP A 240 1.04 12.63 9.69
N ARG A 241 1.69 11.51 10.00
CA ARG A 241 3.15 11.31 9.91
C ARG A 241 3.55 10.31 8.84
N LEU A 242 2.59 9.58 8.26
CA LEU A 242 2.81 8.71 7.12
C LEU A 242 3.31 9.50 5.91
N PRO A 243 3.99 8.84 4.95
CA PRO A 243 4.39 9.49 3.72
C PRO A 243 3.20 10.18 3.06
N MET A 244 3.38 11.45 2.73
CA MET A 244 2.47 12.25 1.91
C MET A 244 2.99 12.34 0.48
N GLY A 245 2.07 12.59 -0.46
CA GLY A 245 2.35 12.80 -1.86
C GLY A 245 1.10 13.17 -2.65
N ILE A 246 1.25 13.27 -3.97
CA ILE A 246 0.20 13.72 -4.87
C ILE A 246 -0.29 12.53 -5.71
N VAL A 247 -1.61 12.31 -5.77
CA VAL A 247 -2.18 11.15 -6.48
C VAL A 247 -1.94 11.18 -7.99
N SER A 248 -1.82 12.36 -8.60
CA SER A 248 -1.52 12.50 -10.03
C SER A 248 -0.11 12.02 -10.40
N ASP A 249 0.89 12.23 -9.52
CA ASP A 249 2.25 11.71 -9.71
C ASP A 249 2.25 10.17 -9.71
N TYR A 250 1.54 9.56 -8.76
CA TYR A 250 1.41 8.11 -8.72
C TYR A 250 0.66 7.58 -9.94
N ASN A 251 -0.39 8.26 -10.39
CA ASN A 251 -1.10 7.85 -11.61
C ASN A 251 -0.19 7.91 -12.85
N LEU A 252 0.70 8.91 -12.94
CA LEU A 252 1.71 8.98 -13.99
C LEU A 252 2.79 7.89 -13.86
N LEU A 253 3.20 7.53 -12.64
CA LEU A 253 4.09 6.40 -12.41
C LEU A 253 3.45 5.09 -12.90
N LEU A 254 2.19 4.85 -12.52
CA LEU A 254 1.41 3.69 -12.97
C LEU A 254 1.24 3.67 -14.48
N GLN A 255 1.07 4.83 -15.12
CA GLN A 255 1.06 4.93 -16.57
C GLN A 255 2.36 4.36 -17.13
N LYS A 256 3.52 4.87 -16.71
CA LYS A 256 4.81 4.42 -17.26
C LYS A 256 5.07 2.93 -17.00
N ILE A 257 4.64 2.40 -15.86
CA ILE A 257 4.66 0.97 -15.55
C ILE A 257 3.78 0.18 -16.53
N ASN A 258 2.54 0.63 -16.74
CA ASN A 258 1.57 -0.03 -17.62
C ASN A 258 2.02 0.00 -19.09
N GLU A 259 2.62 1.11 -19.52
CA GLU A 259 3.16 1.29 -20.86
C GLU A 259 4.55 0.65 -21.05
N ARG A 260 5.12 0.09 -19.98
CA ARG A 260 6.47 -0.48 -19.93
C ARG A 260 7.60 0.52 -20.25
N THR A 261 7.33 1.83 -20.21
CA THR A 261 8.28 2.89 -20.59
C THR A 261 9.28 3.25 -19.49
N ILE A 262 9.05 2.76 -18.26
CA ILE A 262 9.97 2.93 -17.13
C ILE A 262 11.01 1.80 -17.01
N PHE A 263 10.82 0.71 -17.75
CA PHE A 263 11.64 -0.48 -17.61
C PHE A 263 12.79 -0.49 -18.62
N GLU A 264 13.97 -0.84 -18.15
CA GLU A 264 15.16 -1.08 -18.95
C GLU A 264 15.54 -2.57 -18.85
N GLY A 265 16.14 -3.12 -19.90
CA GLY A 265 16.57 -4.53 -19.92
C GLY A 265 15.49 -5.53 -19.50
N ASP A 266 15.80 -6.39 -18.52
CA ASP A 266 14.92 -7.42 -18.00
C ASP A 266 14.01 -6.94 -16.84
N MET A 267 14.01 -5.65 -16.50
CA MET A 267 13.16 -5.10 -15.43
C MET A 267 11.68 -5.44 -15.63
N ALA A 268 11.18 -5.34 -16.87
CA ALA A 268 9.77 -5.64 -17.18
C ALA A 268 9.43 -7.11 -16.90
N THR A 269 10.34 -8.03 -17.24
CA THR A 269 10.17 -9.46 -17.01
C THR A 269 10.16 -9.79 -15.51
N GLU A 270 11.05 -9.18 -14.73
CA GLU A 270 11.07 -9.38 -13.27
C GLU A 270 9.87 -8.72 -12.60
N TRP A 271 9.44 -7.55 -13.08
CA TRP A 271 8.23 -6.88 -12.64
C TRP A 271 6.99 -7.75 -12.84
N GLU A 272 6.81 -8.31 -14.04
CA GLU A 272 5.70 -9.23 -14.35
C GLU A 272 5.66 -10.40 -13.37
N LYS A 273 6.81 -11.04 -13.12
CA LYS A 273 6.89 -12.19 -12.21
C LYS A 273 6.63 -11.84 -10.75
N THR A 274 6.97 -10.62 -10.34
CA THR A 274 6.97 -10.19 -8.92
C THR A 274 5.66 -9.51 -8.54
N VAL A 275 5.19 -8.59 -9.37
CA VAL A 275 4.10 -7.66 -9.08
C VAL A 275 2.79 -8.16 -9.68
N GLU A 276 2.81 -8.54 -10.96
CA GLU A 276 1.59 -8.80 -11.71
C GLU A 276 1.15 -10.26 -11.58
N ALA A 277 2.10 -11.20 -11.65
CA ALA A 277 1.83 -12.63 -11.60
C ALA A 277 0.98 -13.07 -10.39
N PRO A 278 1.19 -12.56 -9.15
CA PRO A 278 0.32 -12.89 -8.02
C PRO A 278 -1.15 -12.53 -8.24
N LEU A 279 -1.44 -11.40 -8.89
CA LEU A 279 -2.82 -10.98 -9.20
C LEU A 279 -3.36 -11.74 -10.41
N MET A 280 -2.50 -11.98 -11.40
CA MET A 280 -2.82 -12.71 -12.63
C MET A 280 -3.01 -14.22 -12.40
N THR A 281 -2.96 -14.76 -11.18
CA THR A 281 -3.37 -16.17 -10.94
C THR A 281 -4.88 -16.36 -10.99
N SER A 282 -5.67 -15.29 -10.86
CA SER A 282 -7.14 -15.36 -10.96
C SER A 282 -7.59 -15.54 -12.41
N LYS A 283 -8.49 -16.50 -12.65
CA LYS A 283 -9.08 -16.72 -13.98
C LYS A 283 -9.89 -15.51 -14.47
N ILE A 284 -10.65 -14.88 -13.57
CA ILE A 284 -11.46 -13.68 -13.88
C ILE A 284 -10.55 -12.56 -14.38
N ILE A 285 -9.45 -12.32 -13.68
CA ILE A 285 -8.46 -11.32 -14.10
C ILE A 285 -7.81 -11.71 -15.44
N GLN A 286 -7.42 -12.97 -15.61
CA GLN A 286 -6.85 -13.46 -16.88
C GLN A 286 -7.83 -13.39 -18.05
N GLU A 287 -9.14 -13.42 -17.83
CA GLU A 287 -10.14 -13.30 -18.89
C GLU A 287 -10.11 -11.89 -19.51
N HIS A 288 -9.94 -10.85 -18.69
CA HIS A 288 -10.08 -9.45 -19.10
C HIS A 288 -8.73 -8.79 -19.43
N TYR A 289 -7.67 -9.12 -18.67
CA TYR A 289 -6.39 -8.43 -18.72
C TYR A 289 -5.31 -9.24 -19.44
N LYS A 290 -4.48 -8.53 -20.21
CA LYS A 290 -3.17 -9.03 -20.64
C LYS A 290 -2.19 -8.98 -19.46
N HIS A 291 -2.21 -7.88 -18.72
CA HIS A 291 -1.51 -7.72 -17.46
C HIS A 291 -2.14 -6.59 -16.64
N CYS A 292 -2.01 -6.67 -15.32
CA CYS A 292 -2.44 -5.63 -14.39
C CYS A 292 -1.65 -5.72 -13.08
N GLY A 293 -1.61 -4.61 -12.35
CA GLY A 293 -0.99 -4.54 -11.03
C GLY A 293 -1.81 -3.65 -10.11
N ARG A 294 -1.86 -4.02 -8.83
CA ARG A 294 -2.70 -3.39 -7.81
C ARG A 294 -1.93 -3.25 -6.52
N LEU A 295 -2.12 -2.12 -5.84
CA LEU A 295 -1.77 -1.94 -4.44
C LEU A 295 -2.92 -1.23 -3.72
N VAL A 296 -3.36 -1.82 -2.62
CA VAL A 296 -4.35 -1.24 -1.69
C VAL A 296 -3.67 -1.10 -0.35
N TYR A 297 -3.72 0.08 0.27
CA TYR A 297 -3.17 0.29 1.62
C TYR A 297 -4.22 0.90 2.54
N SER A 298 -4.28 0.41 3.78
CA SER A 298 -5.27 0.84 4.75
C SER A 298 -4.64 1.06 6.12
N THR A 299 -5.08 2.12 6.80
CA THR A 299 -4.76 2.44 8.19
C THR A 299 -6.03 2.36 9.04
N VAL A 300 -6.10 3.02 10.19
CA VAL A 300 -7.33 3.08 11.00
C VAL A 300 -8.35 4.12 10.53
N ASN A 301 -7.94 5.09 9.69
CA ASN A 301 -8.79 6.19 9.24
C ASN A 301 -8.49 6.64 7.80
N SER A 302 -7.76 5.83 7.04
CA SER A 302 -7.53 6.05 5.62
C SER A 302 -7.49 4.73 4.84
N VAL A 303 -7.87 4.80 3.58
CA VAL A 303 -7.69 3.73 2.59
C VAL A 303 -7.22 4.36 1.28
N SER A 304 -6.33 3.67 0.58
CA SER A 304 -5.82 4.09 -0.73
C SER A 304 -5.82 2.91 -1.68
N ILE A 305 -5.95 3.21 -2.97
CA ILE A 305 -5.87 2.23 -4.04
C ILE A 305 -5.13 2.81 -5.23
N THR A 306 -4.26 1.99 -5.80
CA THR A 306 -3.57 2.22 -7.05
C THR A 306 -3.71 0.97 -7.89
N LEU A 307 -4.12 1.14 -9.13
CA LEU A 307 -4.40 0.03 -10.04
C LEU A 307 -4.07 0.47 -11.47
N TYR A 308 -3.47 -0.42 -12.24
CA TYR A 308 -3.31 -0.25 -13.67
C TYR A 308 -3.59 -1.57 -14.38
N GLY A 309 -4.01 -1.47 -15.64
CA GLY A 309 -4.26 -2.65 -16.47
C GLY A 309 -4.14 -2.36 -17.95
N THR A 310 -3.66 -3.37 -18.67
CA THR A 310 -3.82 -3.49 -20.11
C THR A 310 -4.80 -4.62 -20.38
N PHE A 311 -5.93 -4.30 -21.00
CA PHE A 311 -6.93 -5.26 -21.43
C PHE A 311 -6.45 -6.06 -22.65
N LYS A 312 -7.07 -7.22 -22.91
CA LYS A 312 -6.75 -8.03 -24.09
C LYS A 312 -7.03 -7.33 -25.43
N ASP A 313 -7.94 -6.36 -25.44
CA ASP A 313 -8.25 -5.51 -26.61
C ASP A 313 -7.22 -4.36 -26.81
N GLY A 314 -6.21 -4.24 -25.94
CA GLY A 314 -5.19 -3.20 -26.00
C GLY A 314 -5.56 -1.89 -25.30
N ARG A 315 -6.76 -1.78 -24.71
CA ARG A 315 -7.11 -0.63 -23.86
C ARG A 315 -6.22 -0.61 -22.63
N ARG A 316 -5.69 0.56 -22.30
CA ARG A 316 -4.80 0.80 -21.16
C ARG A 316 -5.44 1.82 -20.24
N VAL A 317 -5.42 1.52 -18.95
CA VAL A 317 -6.07 2.34 -17.93
C VAL A 317 -5.28 2.28 -16.63
N GLN A 318 -5.34 3.35 -15.86
CA GLN A 318 -4.79 3.42 -14.52
C GLN A 318 -5.58 4.40 -13.66
N MET A 319 -5.53 4.16 -12.36
CA MET A 319 -6.17 4.99 -11.36
C MET A 319 -5.32 5.03 -10.08
N SER A 320 -5.33 6.18 -9.43
CA SER A 320 -4.80 6.38 -8.08
C SER A 320 -5.83 7.15 -7.25
N ALA A 321 -6.15 6.65 -6.06
CA ALA A 321 -7.08 7.30 -5.15
C ALA A 321 -6.67 7.15 -3.69
N THR A 322 -6.88 8.20 -2.91
CA THR A 322 -6.75 8.19 -1.45
C THR A 322 -8.06 8.66 -0.82
N PHE A 323 -8.41 8.07 0.32
CA PHE A 323 -9.56 8.41 1.14
C PHE A 323 -9.07 8.55 2.58
N GLU A 324 -9.22 9.71 3.18
CA GLU A 324 -8.60 10.06 4.46
C GLU A 324 -9.57 10.77 5.41
N ASN A 325 -9.17 10.91 6.67
CA ASN A 325 -10.02 11.48 7.73
C ASN A 325 -11.37 10.74 7.85
N LEU A 326 -11.33 9.43 7.67
CA LEU A 326 -12.50 8.57 7.71
C LEU A 326 -12.95 8.36 9.16
N THR A 327 -14.25 8.43 9.38
CA THR A 327 -14.87 7.84 10.56
C THR A 327 -14.73 6.32 10.52
N GLU A 328 -14.94 5.65 11.65
CA GLU A 328 -14.82 4.20 11.72
C GLU A 328 -15.78 3.48 10.76
N THR A 329 -17.02 3.95 10.63
CA THR A 329 -17.99 3.38 9.68
C THR A 329 -17.59 3.63 8.24
N GLU A 330 -17.20 4.87 7.89
CA GLU A 330 -16.70 5.18 6.55
C GLU A 330 -15.48 4.33 6.18
N HIS A 331 -14.55 4.13 7.13
CA HIS A 331 -13.38 3.30 6.92
C HIS A 331 -13.74 1.84 6.64
N ILE A 332 -14.63 1.25 7.44
CA ILE A 332 -15.06 -0.14 7.26
C ILE A 332 -15.72 -0.32 5.89
N ASP A 333 -16.68 0.53 5.55
CA ASP A 333 -17.45 0.42 4.30
C ASP A 333 -16.55 0.59 3.06
N LEU A 334 -15.68 1.61 3.07
CA LEU A 334 -14.75 1.86 1.95
C LEU A 334 -13.68 0.78 1.86
N ALA A 335 -13.10 0.34 2.97
CA ALA A 335 -12.05 -0.66 2.97
C ALA A 335 -12.57 -1.99 2.39
N LEU A 336 -13.73 -2.46 2.84
CA LEU A 336 -14.32 -3.72 2.36
C LEU A 336 -14.61 -3.70 0.85
N SER A 337 -14.98 -2.54 0.30
CA SER A 337 -15.41 -2.41 -1.10
C SER A 337 -14.35 -1.77 -2.01
N ILE A 338 -13.13 -1.52 -1.51
CA ILE A 338 -12.12 -0.74 -2.25
C ILE A 338 -11.66 -1.43 -3.54
N ASN A 339 -11.60 -2.75 -3.54
CA ASN A 339 -11.22 -3.54 -4.72
C ASN A 339 -12.30 -3.46 -5.80
N ASP A 340 -13.55 -3.65 -5.39
CA ASP A 340 -14.69 -3.55 -6.29
C ASP A 340 -14.81 -2.16 -6.88
N PHE A 341 -14.59 -1.11 -6.08
CA PHE A 341 -14.47 0.26 -6.56
C PHE A 341 -13.37 0.39 -7.62
N GLY A 342 -12.15 -0.09 -7.30
CA GLY A 342 -11.00 -0.03 -8.20
C GLY A 342 -11.25 -0.70 -9.54
N PHE A 343 -11.65 -1.97 -9.54
CA PHE A 343 -11.90 -2.71 -10.78
C PHE A 343 -13.13 -2.19 -11.52
N SER A 344 -14.19 -1.75 -10.83
CA SER A 344 -15.36 -1.13 -11.47
C SER A 344 -14.99 0.15 -12.20
N MET A 345 -14.09 0.97 -11.67
CA MET A 345 -13.58 2.16 -12.36
C MET A 345 -12.84 1.81 -13.67
N LEU A 346 -12.15 0.68 -13.73
CA LEU A 346 -11.40 0.24 -14.90
C LEU A 346 -12.26 -0.49 -15.95
N GLU A 347 -13.24 -1.26 -15.50
CA GLU A 347 -14.00 -2.21 -16.33
C GLU A 347 -15.40 -1.72 -16.67
N ASN A 348 -16.09 -1.12 -15.70
CA ASN A 348 -17.47 -0.68 -15.85
C ASN A 348 -17.52 0.78 -16.31
N LYS A 349 -17.68 0.96 -17.63
CA LYS A 349 -17.81 2.29 -18.26
C LYS A 349 -18.95 3.10 -17.64
N GLU A 350 -20.10 2.50 -17.35
CA GLU A 350 -21.24 3.23 -16.79
C GLU A 350 -20.93 3.76 -15.39
N TYR A 351 -20.33 2.94 -14.53
CA TYR A 351 -19.94 3.33 -13.19
C TYR A 351 -18.88 4.44 -13.20
N MET A 352 -17.87 4.33 -14.05
CA MET A 352 -16.86 5.39 -14.24
C MET A 352 -17.51 6.72 -14.66
N GLU A 353 -18.48 6.69 -15.59
CA GLU A 353 -19.23 7.89 -15.97
C GLU A 353 -20.11 8.43 -14.82
N GLN A 354 -20.67 7.57 -13.97
CA GLN A 354 -21.38 8.00 -12.76
C GLN A 354 -20.45 8.74 -11.78
N VAL A 355 -19.25 8.21 -11.54
CA VAL A 355 -18.22 8.86 -10.72
C VAL A 355 -17.82 10.20 -11.32
N LYS A 356 -17.55 10.25 -12.63
CA LYS A 356 -17.21 11.49 -13.33
C LYS A 356 -18.32 12.55 -13.16
N ARG A 357 -19.58 12.19 -13.44
CA ARG A 357 -20.72 13.09 -13.27
C ARG A 357 -20.85 13.59 -11.84
N LYS A 358 -20.61 12.73 -10.84
CA LYS A 358 -20.65 13.13 -9.43
C LYS A 358 -19.59 14.19 -9.13
N ILE A 359 -18.36 13.97 -9.57
CA ILE A 359 -17.25 14.91 -9.41
C ILE A 359 -17.54 16.25 -10.10
N ASP A 360 -18.04 16.23 -11.33
CA ASP A 360 -18.42 17.44 -12.07
C ASP A 360 -19.49 18.25 -11.30
N LEU A 361 -20.50 17.58 -10.72
CA LEU A 361 -21.54 18.21 -9.91
C LEU A 361 -21.01 18.81 -8.60
N ILE A 362 -20.09 18.12 -7.91
CA ILE A 362 -19.43 18.64 -6.70
C ILE A 362 -18.66 19.92 -7.05
N GLY A 363 -17.86 19.89 -8.12
CA GLY A 363 -17.10 21.06 -8.58
C GLY A 363 -17.99 22.26 -8.94
N MET A 364 -19.18 22.02 -9.51
CA MET A 364 -20.16 23.08 -9.77
C MET A 364 -20.76 23.68 -8.50
N LYS A 365 -21.05 22.87 -7.48
CA LYS A 365 -21.58 23.35 -6.19
C LYS A 365 -20.53 24.18 -5.43
N GLY A 366 -19.27 23.74 -5.43
CA GLY A 366 -18.18 24.42 -4.74
C GLY A 366 -17.80 25.78 -5.32
N LYS A 367 -18.06 26.04 -6.62
CA LYS A 367 -17.84 27.35 -7.26
C LYS A 367 -18.93 28.40 -6.99
N LYS A 368 -20.06 27.99 -6.38
CA LYS A 368 -21.20 28.87 -6.09
C LYS A 368 -21.25 29.35 -4.63
N GLN A 369 -20.32 28.90 -3.79
CA GLN A 369 -20.06 29.40 -2.44
C GLN A 369 -18.78 30.22 -2.48
#